data_AF-A0A8T0J4K3-F1
#
_entry.id   AF-A0A8T0J4K3-F1
#
_cell.length_a   1.000
_cell.length_b   1.000
_cell.length_c   1.000
_cell.angle_alpha   90.00
_cell.angle_beta   90.00
_cell.angle_gamma   90.00
#
_symmetry.space_group_name_H-M   'P 1'
#
loop_
_entity.id
_entity.type
_entity.pdbx_description
1 polymer ?
#
loop_
_entity_poly.entity_id
_entity_poly.type
_entity_poly.pdbx_seq_one_letter_code
_entity_poly.pdbx_strand_id
1 'polypeptide(L)'
;MANNDGASSSVVVDDSGRLRVLNPETNSHSRLVAQSCSVFQSKLQHFQNLVKQLLDQVGEKAQQIEDAKLSAVGMRNMVSAEIESRPEKLRDQGSLIADKQEQLERLNAEYESLLMVKQEQEVLIARLSDSSLQV
;
A
#
# COMPACT_ATOMS: atom_id res chain seq x y z
N MET A 1 -52.96 -56.23 -21.91
CA MET A 1 -53.16 -57.08 -20.71
C MET A 1 -52.65 -56.27 -19.53
N ALA A 2 -53.47 -55.39 -18.97
CA ALA A 2 -54.39 -55.72 -17.87
C ALA A 2 -53.62 -56.29 -16.67
N ASN A 3 -53.20 -55.41 -15.76
CA ASN A 3 -53.71 -55.49 -14.40
C ASN A 3 -53.53 -54.14 -13.68
N ASN A 4 -54.59 -53.33 -13.79
CA ASN A 4 -55.02 -52.45 -12.74
C ASN A 4 -55.58 -53.36 -11.63
N ASP A 5 -54.71 -53.93 -10.81
CA ASP A 5 -55.11 -54.59 -9.56
C ASP A 5 -55.05 -53.54 -8.46
N GLY A 6 -56.21 -53.28 -7.88
CA GLY A 6 -56.41 -52.30 -6.83
C GLY A 6 -55.36 -52.48 -5.74
N ALA A 7 -54.59 -51.42 -5.51
CA ALA A 7 -53.86 -51.24 -4.28
C ALA A 7 -54.88 -51.23 -3.13
N SER A 8 -55.23 -52.41 -2.63
CA SER A 8 -55.80 -52.57 -1.31
C SER A 8 -54.76 -52.00 -0.36
N SER A 9 -54.95 -50.73 0.01
CA SER A 9 -54.25 -50.08 1.11
C SER A 9 -54.49 -50.94 2.34
N SER A 10 -53.64 -51.95 2.54
CA SER A 10 -53.62 -52.83 3.69
C SER A 10 -53.35 -51.94 4.90
N VAL A 11 -54.42 -51.63 5.64
CA VAL A 11 -54.30 -50.86 6.87
C VAL A 11 -53.72 -51.81 7.92
N VAL A 12 -52.46 -51.61 8.25
CA VAL A 12 -51.72 -52.38 9.25
C VAL A 12 -51.88 -51.68 10.60
N VAL A 13 -52.29 -52.41 11.63
CA VAL A 13 -52.34 -51.92 13.01
C VAL A 13 -50.93 -52.03 13.60
N ASP A 14 -50.37 -50.93 14.09
CA ASP A 14 -49.07 -50.96 14.76
C ASP A 14 -49.17 -51.52 16.20
N ASP A 15 -48.03 -51.86 16.82
CA ASP A 15 -47.95 -52.38 18.20
C ASP A 15 -48.48 -51.42 19.28
N SER A 16 -48.77 -50.17 18.90
CA SER A 16 -49.42 -49.16 19.74
C SER A 16 -50.91 -48.96 19.44
N GLY A 17 -51.51 -49.90 18.68
CA GLY A 17 -52.94 -49.92 18.36
C GLY A 17 -53.37 -48.88 17.33
N ARG A 18 -52.45 -48.23 16.61
CA ARG A 18 -52.78 -47.19 15.62
C ARG A 18 -52.86 -47.78 14.22
N LEU A 19 -53.91 -47.42 13.49
CA LEU A 19 -54.11 -47.78 12.09
C LEU A 19 -53.09 -47.03 11.21
N ARG A 20 -52.31 -47.75 10.42
CA ARG A 20 -51.33 -47.19 9.48
C ARG A 20 -51.49 -47.79 8.09
N VAL A 21 -51.32 -46.95 7.09
CA VAL A 21 -51.38 -47.35 5.66
C VAL A 21 -50.02 -47.90 5.17
N LEU A 22 -48.93 -47.49 5.82
CA LEU A 22 -47.58 -47.99 5.54
C LEU A 22 -47.07 -48.90 6.66
N ASN A 23 -46.29 -49.92 6.28
CA ASN A 23 -45.60 -50.79 7.23
C ASN A 23 -44.76 -49.95 8.22
N PRO A 24 -44.91 -50.15 9.54
CA PRO A 24 -44.28 -49.33 10.56
C PRO A 24 -42.75 -49.26 10.47
N GLU A 25 -42.07 -50.32 10.04
CA GLU A 25 -40.61 -50.34 9.86
C GLU A 25 -40.16 -49.53 8.63
N THR A 26 -40.89 -49.65 7.52
CA THR A 26 -40.57 -48.86 6.31
C THR A 26 -40.75 -47.36 6.56
N ASN A 27 -41.77 -46.98 7.36
CA ASN A 27 -42.01 -45.60 7.74
C ASN A 27 -40.95 -45.06 8.71
N SER A 28 -40.48 -45.87 9.67
CA SER A 28 -39.43 -45.45 10.60
C SER A 28 -38.09 -45.26 9.88
N HIS A 29 -37.71 -46.18 9.00
CA HIS A 29 -36.52 -46.05 8.17
C HIS A 29 -36.58 -44.83 7.24
N SER A 30 -37.72 -44.59 6.58
CA SER A 30 -37.91 -43.40 5.75
C SER A 30 -37.72 -42.10 6.54
N ARG A 31 -38.25 -42.03 7.78
CA ARG A 31 -38.04 -40.87 8.67
C ARG A 31 -36.58 -40.69 9.09
N LEU A 32 -35.86 -41.78 9.37
CA LEU A 32 -34.44 -41.73 9.73
C LEU A 32 -33.57 -41.25 8.56
N VAL A 33 -33.88 -41.70 7.34
CA VAL A 33 -33.23 -41.20 6.12
C VAL A 33 -33.55 -39.72 5.91
N ALA A 34 -34.81 -39.30 6.08
CA ALA A 34 -35.19 -37.89 5.97
C ALA A 34 -34.44 -37.00 6.98
N GLN A 35 -34.32 -37.45 8.24
CA GLN A 35 -33.54 -36.76 9.27
C GLN A 35 -32.05 -36.68 8.90
N SER A 36 -31.47 -37.78 8.42
CA SER A 36 -30.06 -37.83 8.00
C SER A 36 -29.79 -36.90 6.82
N CYS A 37 -30.69 -36.84 5.84
CA CYS A 37 -30.63 -35.89 4.73
C CYS A 37 -30.70 -34.43 5.22
N SER A 38 -31.57 -34.13 6.19
CA SER A 38 -31.67 -32.78 6.75
C SER A 38 -30.37 -32.37 7.47
N VAL A 39 -29.77 -33.26 8.26
CA VAL A 39 -28.47 -33.01 8.91
C VAL A 39 -27.37 -32.82 7.87
N PHE A 40 -27.33 -33.63 6.82
CA PHE A 40 -26.38 -33.49 5.73
C PHE A 40 -26.54 -32.14 5.03
N GLN A 41 -27.77 -31.72 4.73
CA GLN A 41 -28.05 -30.43 4.10
C GLN A 41 -27.57 -29.26 4.96
N SER A 42 -27.81 -29.32 6.28
CA SER A 42 -27.33 -28.29 7.21
C SER A 42 -25.79 -28.22 7.25
N LYS A 43 -25.10 -29.37 7.30
CA LYS A 43 -23.64 -29.43 7.23
C LYS A 43 -23.11 -28.88 5.91
N LEU A 44 -23.77 -29.20 4.80
CA LEU A 44 -23.38 -28.71 3.48
C LEU A 44 -23.53 -27.18 3.39
N GLN A 45 -24.62 -26.62 3.91
CA GLN A 45 -24.80 -25.16 3.97
C GLN A 45 -23.73 -24.49 4.84
N HIS A 46 -23.39 -25.08 5.99
CA HIS A 46 -22.32 -24.55 6.84
C HIS A 46 -20.97 -24.57 6.12
N PHE A 47 -20.64 -25.67 5.44
CA PHE A 47 -19.42 -25.78 4.65
C PHE A 47 -19.37 -24.73 3.53
N GLN A 48 -20.48 -24.54 2.78
CA GLN A 48 -20.56 -23.50 1.75
C GLN A 48 -20.31 -22.10 2.32
N ASN A 49 -20.85 -21.80 3.50
CA ASN A 49 -20.62 -20.52 4.17
C ASN A 49 -19.16 -20.34 4.59
N LEU A 50 -18.51 -21.39 5.12
CA LEU A 50 -17.09 -21.36 5.47
C LEU A 50 -16.20 -21.12 4.25
N VAL A 51 -16.47 -21.81 3.14
CA VAL A 51 -15.73 -21.62 1.88
C VAL A 51 -15.90 -20.19 1.38
N LYS A 52 -17.12 -19.64 1.44
CA LYS A 52 -17.38 -18.25 1.05
C LYS A 52 -16.58 -17.26 1.90
N GLN A 53 -16.63 -17.40 3.23
CA GLN A 53 -15.86 -16.57 4.15
C GLN A 53 -14.35 -16.64 3.89
N LEU A 54 -13.83 -17.84 3.63
CA LEU A 54 -12.42 -18.03 3.29
C LEU A 54 -12.05 -17.31 1.98
N LEU A 55 -12.87 -17.44 0.94
CA LEU A 55 -12.64 -16.76 -0.34
C LEU A 55 -12.66 -15.23 -0.17
N ASP A 56 -13.60 -14.70 0.63
CA ASP A 56 -13.68 -13.27 0.91
C ASP A 56 -12.40 -12.79 1.63
N GLN A 57 -11.93 -13.52 2.64
CA GLN A 57 -10.68 -13.20 3.35
C GLN A 57 -9.44 -13.28 2.46
N VAL A 58 -9.36 -14.30 1.59
CA VAL A 58 -8.25 -14.43 0.62
C VAL A 58 -8.25 -13.25 -0.35
N GLY A 59 -9.43 -12.83 -0.82
CA GLY A 59 -9.58 -11.65 -1.68
C GLY A 59 -9.09 -10.36 -1.00
N GLU A 60 -9.51 -10.13 0.25
CA GLU A 60 -9.08 -8.97 1.03
C GLU A 60 -7.55 -8.95 1.23
N LYS A 61 -6.96 -10.11 1.55
CA LYS A 61 -5.51 -10.22 1.75
C LYS A 61 -4.74 -10.06 0.45
N ALA A 62 -5.25 -10.57 -0.67
CA ALA A 62 -4.64 -10.35 -1.98
C ALA A 62 -4.61 -8.85 -2.33
N GLN A 63 -5.68 -8.12 -2.06
CA GLN A 63 -5.72 -6.68 -2.29
C GLN A 63 -4.70 -5.93 -1.42
N GLN A 64 -4.62 -6.25 -0.13
CA GLN A 64 -3.63 -5.65 0.78
C GLN A 64 -2.19 -5.88 0.32
N ILE A 65 -1.90 -7.07 -0.23
CA ILE A 65 -0.58 -7.40 -0.78
C ILE A 65 -0.28 -6.56 -2.03
N GLU A 66 -1.24 -6.41 -2.94
CA GLU A 66 -1.02 -5.63 -4.17
C GLU A 66 -0.84 -4.14 -3.85
N ASP A 67 -1.61 -3.59 -2.90
CA ASP A 67 -1.45 -2.20 -2.45
C ASP A 67 -0.05 -1.96 -1.83
N ALA A 68 0.41 -2.88 -0.98
CA ALA A 68 1.73 -2.81 -0.38
C ALA A 68 2.85 -2.93 -1.43
N LYS A 69 2.68 -3.81 -2.43
CA LYS A 69 3.62 -3.98 -3.54
C LYS A 69 3.70 -2.73 -4.40
N LEU A 70 2.57 -2.09 -4.72
CA LEU A 70 2.54 -0.82 -5.46
C LEU A 70 3.27 0.28 -4.69
N SER A 71 3.02 0.40 -3.38
CA SER A 71 3.73 1.36 -2.52
C SER A 71 5.24 1.10 -2.50
N ALA A 72 5.67 -0.16 -2.37
CA ALA A 72 7.08 -0.53 -2.39
C ALA A 72 7.76 -0.20 -3.72
N VAL A 73 7.10 -0.44 -4.85
CA VAL A 73 7.59 -0.06 -6.19
C VAL A 73 7.68 1.45 -6.31
N GLY A 74 6.69 2.19 -5.81
CA GLY A 74 6.70 3.66 -5.78
C GLY A 74 7.90 4.21 -5.01
N MET A 75 8.12 3.74 -3.78
CA MET A 75 9.27 4.12 -2.96
C MET A 75 10.60 3.78 -3.65
N ARG A 76 10.71 2.59 -4.25
CA ARG A 76 11.90 2.19 -5.01
C ARG A 76 12.17 3.16 -6.16
N ASN A 77 11.15 3.53 -6.93
CA ASN A 77 11.31 4.45 -8.06
C ASN A 77 11.75 5.83 -7.60
N MET A 78 11.18 6.34 -6.49
CA MET A 78 11.62 7.62 -5.90
C MET A 78 13.09 7.59 -5.50
N VAL A 79 13.54 6.51 -4.84
CA VAL A 79 14.94 6.35 -4.44
C VAL A 79 15.85 6.26 -5.67
N SER A 80 15.46 5.49 -6.69
CA SER A 80 16.22 5.40 -7.93
C SER A 80 16.33 6.76 -8.65
N ALA A 81 15.24 7.52 -8.75
CA ALA A 81 15.25 8.86 -9.34
C ALA A 81 16.11 9.85 -8.54
N GLU A 82 16.12 9.76 -7.21
CA GLU A 82 16.99 10.60 -6.39
C GLU A 82 18.46 10.23 -6.57
N ILE A 83 18.79 8.93 -6.64
CA ILE A 83 20.17 8.47 -6.90
C ILE A 83 20.66 8.96 -8.27
N GLU A 84 19.80 8.93 -9.29
CA GLU A 84 20.14 9.37 -10.66
C GLU A 84 20.31 10.90 -10.75
N SER A 85 19.44 11.68 -10.10
CA SER A 85 19.49 13.15 -10.14
C SER A 85 20.51 13.77 -9.18
N ARG A 86 20.90 13.07 -8.11
CA ARG A 86 21.86 13.57 -7.11
C ARG A 86 23.22 13.98 -7.68
N PRO A 87 23.91 13.20 -8.54
CA PRO A 87 25.22 13.60 -9.06
C PRO A 87 25.15 14.88 -9.90
N GLU A 88 24.10 15.05 -10.70
CA GLU A 88 23.88 16.27 -11.49
C GLU A 88 23.70 17.49 -10.58
N LYS A 89 22.82 17.38 -9.57
CA LYS A 89 22.61 18.43 -8.55
C LYS A 89 23.92 18.80 -7.84
N LEU A 90 24.72 17.80 -7.44
CA LEU A 90 26.01 18.03 -6.77
C LEU A 90 27.02 18.72 -7.68
N ARG A 91 27.06 18.34 -8.96
CA ARG A 91 27.94 18.97 -9.96
C ARG A 91 27.55 20.43 -10.18
N ASP A 92 26.26 20.71 -10.33
CA ASP A 92 25.77 22.07 -10.56
C ASP A 92 26.02 22.96 -9.33
N GLN A 93 25.79 22.43 -8.11
CA GLN A 93 26.15 23.12 -6.87
C GLN A 93 27.66 23.37 -6.77
N GLY A 94 28.48 22.40 -7.16
CA GLY A 94 29.95 22.55 -7.19
C GLY A 94 30.40 23.67 -8.14
N SER A 95 29.79 23.75 -9.33
CA SER A 95 30.06 24.85 -10.28
C SER A 95 29.67 26.19 -9.69
N LEU A 96 28.50 26.30 -9.06
CA LEU A 96 28.04 27.54 -8.45
C LEU A 96 28.96 28.00 -7.31
N ILE A 97 29.46 27.06 -6.49
CA ILE A 97 30.42 27.36 -5.43
C ILE A 97 31.72 27.90 -6.04
N ALA A 98 32.25 27.26 -7.09
CA ALA A 98 33.46 27.71 -7.76
C ALA A 98 33.32 29.13 -8.34
N ASP A 99 32.21 29.41 -9.04
CA ASP A 99 31.94 30.74 -9.60
C ASP A 99 31.87 31.82 -8.51
N LYS A 100 31.29 31.48 -7.35
CA LYS A 100 31.20 32.40 -6.21
C LYS A 100 32.55 32.62 -5.53
N GLN A 101 33.38 31.59 -5.46
CA GLN A 101 34.73 31.69 -4.93
C GLN A 101 35.59 32.63 -5.80
N GLU A 102 35.54 32.47 -7.12
CA GLU A 102 36.25 33.33 -8.08
C GLU A 102 35.79 34.79 -7.96
N GLN A 103 34.46 35.02 -7.87
CA GLN A 103 33.91 36.36 -7.64
C GLN A 103 34.46 36.98 -6.36
N LEU A 104 34.52 36.20 -5.27
CA LEU A 104 35.02 36.67 -3.97
C LEU A 104 36.52 37.04 -4.06
N GLU A 105 37.34 36.18 -4.67
CA GLU A 105 38.77 36.44 -4.88
C GLU A 105 39.00 37.72 -5.68
N ARG A 106 38.24 37.93 -6.74
CA ARG A 106 38.29 39.16 -7.54
C ARG A 106 37.93 40.41 -6.71
N LEU A 107 36.84 40.35 -5.94
CA LEU A 107 36.42 41.48 -5.10
C LEU A 107 37.45 41.79 -4.01
N ASN A 108 38.08 40.77 -3.43
CA ASN A 108 39.14 40.98 -2.44
C ASN A 108 40.36 41.68 -3.06
N ALA A 109 40.80 41.25 -4.24
CA ALA A 109 41.92 41.89 -4.93
C ALA A 109 41.61 43.36 -5.28
N GLU A 110 40.38 43.64 -5.72
CA GLU A 110 39.93 45.02 -5.99
C GLU A 110 39.90 45.86 -4.71
N TYR A 111 39.39 45.30 -3.60
CA TYR A 111 39.37 45.96 -2.30
C TYR A 111 40.79 46.29 -1.79
N GLU A 112 41.71 45.34 -1.87
CA GLU A 112 43.12 45.55 -1.48
C GLU A 112 43.78 46.64 -2.32
N SER A 113 43.54 46.64 -3.64
CA SER A 113 44.04 47.67 -4.55
C SER A 113 43.50 49.06 -4.19
N LEU A 114 42.19 49.18 -3.94
CA LEU A 114 41.57 50.44 -3.52
C LEU A 114 42.09 50.92 -2.17
N LEU A 115 42.35 50.00 -1.24
CA LEU A 115 42.91 50.33 0.07
C LEU A 115 44.32 50.93 -0.06
N MET A 116 45.17 50.38 -0.94
CA MET A 116 46.49 50.95 -1.22
C MET A 116 46.38 52.35 -1.82
N VAL A 117 45.55 52.54 -2.85
CA VAL A 117 45.33 53.86 -3.47
C VAL A 117 44.82 54.88 -2.45
N LYS A 118 43.89 54.48 -1.57
CA LYS A 118 43.38 55.34 -0.50
C LYS A 118 44.50 55.77 0.44
N GLN A 119 45.38 54.85 0.86
CA GLN A 119 46.51 55.18 1.72
C GLN A 119 47.50 56.15 1.04
N GLU A 120 47.80 55.94 -0.24
CA GLU A 120 48.64 56.85 -1.02
C GLU A 120 48.04 58.27 -1.10
N GLN A 121 46.73 58.35 -1.33
CA GLN A 121 46.01 59.62 -1.34
C GLN A 121 46.03 60.31 0.03
N GLU A 122 45.83 59.58 1.13
CA GLU A 122 45.92 60.13 2.50
C GLU A 122 47.31 60.72 2.79
N VAL A 123 48.38 60.03 2.38
CA VAL A 123 49.75 60.53 2.52
C VAL A 123 49.99 61.77 1.66
N LEU A 124 49.49 61.79 0.43
CA LEU A 124 49.63 62.95 -0.46
C LEU A 124 48.90 64.18 0.10
N ILE A 125 47.68 63.99 0.61
CA ILE A 125 46.90 65.06 1.26
C ILE A 125 47.67 65.62 2.45
N ALA A 126 48.22 64.76 3.33
CA ALA A 126 49.01 65.19 4.48
C ALA A 126 50.22 66.05 4.08
N ARG A 127 50.95 65.64 3.03
CA ARG A 127 52.09 66.43 2.50
C ARG A 127 51.68 67.78 1.93
N LEU A 128 50.55 67.84 1.22
CA LEU A 128 50.03 69.08 0.65
C LEU A 128 49.54 70.02 1.75
N SER A 129 48.88 69.51 2.79
CA SER A 129 48.47 70.33 3.93
C SER A 129 49.67 70.91 4.68
N ASP A 130 50.71 70.12 4.93
CA ASP A 130 51.93 70.58 5.60
C ASP A 130 52.67 71.65 4.78
N SER A 131 52.72 71.47 3.46
CA SER A 131 53.37 72.42 2.54
C SER A 131 52.60 73.74 2.44
N SER A 132 51.26 73.70 2.51
CA SER A 132 50.41 74.90 2.50
C SER A 132 50.45 75.71 3.80
N LEU A 133 50.94 75.13 4.90
CA LEU A 133 51.13 75.81 6.18
C LEU A 133 52.52 76.49 6.31
N GLN A 134 53.43 76.25 5.36
CA GLN A 134 54.80 76.79 5.37
C GLN A 134 54.99 78.02 4.47
N VAL A 135 53.93 78.52 3.82
CA VAL A 135 53.91 79.76 3.04
C VAL A 135 53.06 80.79 3.78
#